data_AF-A0A7C9A0Q0-F1
#
_entry.id   AF-A0A7C9A0Q0-F1
#
_cell.length_a   1.000
_cell.length_b   1.000
_cell.length_c   1.000
_cell.angle_alpha   90.00
_cell.angle_beta   90.00
_cell.angle_gamma   90.00
#
_symmetry.space_group_name_H-M   'P 1'
#
loop_
_entity.id
_entity.type
_entity.pdbx_description
1 polymer ?
#
loop_
_entity_poly.entity_id
_entity_poly.type
_entity_poly.pdbx_seq_one_letter_code
_entity_poly.pdbx_strand_id
1 'polypeptide(L)'
;RNPKRIALIWALSAFLFFFAFQMLLNSSSSSSSSSDASFSYIKQRTRLYDKMARDLKEHGPAFLKHGETSQSLALSDLFVLKDGAVTPTPKPANPPVRANVLYLSTEYSVPISNAVKDVFLAYFDKAIWFQNPGLYHFSMFHASHHISPVPATEDEVEAEVNAVKGVAESLCPLKIVLDRVVLTSTGVLLGCWQVTSGTDPATIRSKLRNALPHAPEKQLYDSVILHTSFARLLGPP
;
A
#
# COMPACT_ATOMS: atom_id res chain seq x y z
N ARG A 1 66.88 22.97 11.39
CA ARG A 1 65.46 22.53 11.33
C ARG A 1 65.43 21.20 10.59
N ASN A 2 64.91 20.11 11.18
CA ASN A 2 65.00 18.77 10.57
C ASN A 2 63.97 18.62 9.44
N PRO A 3 64.37 18.56 8.16
CA PRO A 3 63.46 18.59 7.01
C PRO A 3 62.48 17.41 7.01
N LYS A 4 62.88 16.27 7.60
CA LYS A 4 62.02 15.09 7.75
C LYS A 4 60.83 15.33 8.69
N ARG A 5 61.03 16.12 9.76
CA ARG A 5 59.94 16.50 10.68
C ARG A 5 58.95 17.47 10.03
N ILE A 6 59.44 18.37 9.19
CA ILE A 6 58.58 19.31 8.46
C ILE A 6 57.72 18.56 7.44
N ALA A 7 58.32 17.66 6.66
CA ALA A 7 57.60 16.81 5.72
C ALA A 7 56.53 15.93 6.40
N LEU A 8 56.85 15.38 7.57
CA LEU A 8 55.89 14.58 8.35
C LEU A 8 54.68 15.40 8.82
N ILE A 9 54.91 16.64 9.28
CA ILE A 9 53.83 17.54 9.70
C ILE A 9 52.92 17.88 8.52
N TRP A 10 53.49 18.24 7.37
CA TRP A 10 52.72 18.53 6.16
C TRP A 10 51.92 17.31 5.66
N ALA A 11 52.52 16.12 5.72
CA ALA A 11 51.82 14.89 5.35
C ALA A 11 50.65 14.61 6.30
N LEU A 12 50.82 14.77 7.61
CA LEU A 12 49.73 14.61 8.58
C LEU A 12 48.63 15.64 8.38
N SER A 13 48.98 16.91 8.14
CA SER A 13 48.00 17.98 7.90
C SER A 13 47.20 17.73 6.62
N ALA A 14 47.85 17.28 5.54
CA ALA A 14 47.16 16.92 4.29
C ALA A 14 46.23 15.72 4.49
N PHE A 15 46.66 14.71 5.26
CA PHE A 15 45.85 13.54 5.57
C PHE A 15 44.62 13.93 6.39
N LEU A 16 44.79 14.69 7.47
CA LEU A 16 43.68 15.17 8.31
C LEU A 16 42.69 16.03 7.51
N PHE A 17 43.20 16.91 6.63
CA PHE A 17 42.34 17.72 5.77
C PHE A 17 41.55 16.86 4.78
N PHE A 18 42.18 15.85 4.17
CA PHE A 18 41.50 14.91 3.27
C PHE A 18 40.37 14.15 3.98
N PHE A 19 40.60 13.65 5.19
CA PHE A 19 39.56 12.94 5.94
C PHE A 19 38.43 13.86 6.41
N ALA A 20 38.74 15.07 6.87
CA ALA A 20 37.73 16.06 7.24
C ALA A 20 36.87 16.48 6.02
N PHE A 21 37.51 16.67 4.86
CA PHE A 21 36.85 17.00 3.61
C PHE A 21 35.93 15.87 3.12
N GLN A 22 36.38 14.60 3.22
CA GLN A 22 35.55 13.43 2.88
C GLN A 22 34.35 13.26 3.83
N MET A 23 34.52 13.52 5.13
CA MET A 23 33.37 13.54 6.05
C MET A 23 32.36 14.63 5.69
N LEU A 24 32.84 15.82 5.31
CA LEU A 24 31.96 16.92 4.91
C LEU A 24 31.16 16.57 3.64
N LEU A 25 31.81 16.01 2.61
CA LEU A 25 31.14 15.60 1.38
C LEU A 25 30.09 14.51 1.61
N ASN A 26 30.37 13.52 2.46
CA ASN A 26 29.41 12.47 2.82
C ASN A 26 28.25 12.98 3.68
N SER A 27 28.45 14.06 4.45
CA SER A 27 27.37 14.67 5.24
C SER A 27 26.39 15.48 4.38
N SER A 28 26.88 16.09 3.29
CA SER A 28 26.07 16.89 2.36
C SER A 28 25.24 16.07 1.37
N SER A 29 25.50 14.77 1.20
CA SER A 29 24.74 13.88 0.30
C SER A 29 23.40 13.36 0.88
N SER A 30 23.02 13.79 2.08
CA SER A 30 21.81 13.30 2.76
C SER A 30 20.51 13.91 2.22
N SER A 31 20.57 15.01 1.46
CA SER A 31 19.39 15.70 0.94
C SER A 31 18.95 15.29 -0.47
N SER A 32 19.80 14.59 -1.26
CA SER A 32 19.45 14.18 -2.64
C SER A 32 18.81 12.79 -2.72
N SER A 33 18.91 11.96 -1.67
CA SER A 33 18.42 10.58 -1.72
C SER A 33 16.89 10.45 -1.62
N SER A 34 16.22 11.38 -0.93
CA SER A 34 14.77 11.31 -0.69
C SER A 34 13.96 11.68 -1.94
N SER A 35 14.42 12.65 -2.73
CA SER A 35 13.80 13.04 -4.00
C SER A 35 13.97 11.95 -5.05
N ASP A 36 15.15 11.32 -5.12
CA ASP A 36 15.44 10.25 -6.07
C ASP A 36 14.66 8.97 -5.76
N ALA A 37 14.55 8.62 -4.46
CA ALA A 37 13.71 7.51 -4.02
C ALA A 37 12.22 7.77 -4.31
N SER A 38 11.73 8.99 -4.05
CA SER A 38 10.35 9.38 -4.35
C SER A 38 10.04 9.29 -5.85
N PHE A 39 10.91 9.81 -6.70
CA PHE A 39 10.76 9.72 -8.15
C PHE A 39 10.80 8.26 -8.63
N SER A 40 11.65 7.43 -8.03
CA SER A 40 11.68 5.99 -8.29
C SER A 40 10.37 5.31 -7.93
N TYR A 41 9.78 5.61 -6.77
CA TYR A 41 8.50 5.03 -6.34
C TYR A 41 7.33 5.44 -7.25
N ILE A 42 7.25 6.71 -7.66
CA ILE A 42 6.23 7.17 -8.61
C ILE A 42 6.32 6.38 -9.92
N LYS A 43 7.53 6.20 -10.46
CA LYS A 43 7.73 5.43 -11.70
C LYS A 43 7.38 3.96 -11.54
N GLN A 44 7.77 3.34 -10.43
CA GLN A 44 7.42 1.94 -10.12
C GLN A 44 5.90 1.77 -10.01
N ARG A 45 5.24 2.64 -9.25
CA ARG A 45 3.79 2.61 -9.06
C ARG A 45 3.02 2.86 -10.35
N THR A 46 3.51 3.76 -11.20
CA THR A 46 2.94 3.98 -12.55
C THR A 46 3.01 2.71 -13.38
N ARG A 47 4.17 2.05 -13.44
CA ARG A 47 4.33 0.77 -14.16
C ARG A 47 3.41 -0.32 -13.62
N LEU A 48 3.26 -0.38 -12.29
CA LEU A 48 2.35 -1.31 -11.64
C LEU A 48 0.90 -1.06 -12.08
N TYR A 49 0.44 0.18 -12.04
CA TYR A 49 -0.91 0.55 -12.46
C TYR A 49 -1.15 0.36 -13.95
N ASP A 50 -0.15 0.61 -14.80
CA ASP A 50 -0.22 0.31 -16.23
C ASP A 50 -0.40 -1.20 -16.46
N LYS A 51 0.30 -2.05 -15.70
CA LYS A 51 0.13 -3.50 -15.75
C LYS A 51 -1.29 -3.89 -15.31
N MET A 52 -1.76 -3.35 -14.19
CA MET A 52 -3.13 -3.62 -13.70
C MET A 52 -4.20 -3.18 -14.71
N ALA A 53 -4.02 -2.03 -15.36
CA ALA A 53 -4.96 -1.51 -16.36
C ALA A 53 -5.06 -2.40 -17.61
N ARG A 54 -4.00 -3.14 -17.95
CA ARG A 54 -4.02 -4.11 -19.05
C ARG A 54 -4.52 -5.49 -18.64
N ASP A 55 -4.61 -5.77 -17.34
CA ASP A 55 -4.92 -7.10 -16.80
C ASP A 55 -6.21 -7.70 -17.38
N LEU A 56 -7.30 -6.92 -17.40
CA LEU A 56 -8.57 -7.36 -17.98
C LEU A 56 -8.47 -7.62 -19.49
N LYS A 57 -7.70 -6.83 -20.23
CA LYS A 57 -7.49 -7.00 -21.67
C LYS A 57 -6.63 -8.23 -21.97
N GLU A 58 -5.61 -8.48 -21.16
CA GLU A 58 -4.65 -9.57 -21.34
C GLU A 58 -5.22 -10.93 -20.90
N HIS A 59 -5.96 -10.97 -19.79
CA HIS A 59 -6.46 -12.22 -19.19
C HIS A 59 -7.98 -12.45 -19.37
N GLY A 60 -8.71 -11.44 -19.87
CA GLY A 60 -10.16 -11.49 -20.00
C GLY A 60 -10.90 -11.38 -18.64
N PRO A 61 -12.24 -11.43 -18.65
CA PRO A 61 -13.06 -11.31 -17.46
C PRO A 61 -13.14 -12.65 -16.70
N ALA A 62 -12.04 -13.04 -16.05
CA ALA A 62 -11.97 -14.28 -15.28
C ALA A 62 -13.04 -14.39 -14.18
N PHE A 63 -13.52 -13.27 -13.65
CA PHE A 63 -14.66 -13.22 -12.72
C PHE A 63 -15.95 -13.87 -13.26
N LEU A 64 -16.13 -13.98 -14.58
CA LEU A 64 -17.28 -14.67 -15.19
C LEU A 64 -17.16 -16.20 -15.18
N LYS A 65 -15.97 -16.75 -14.96
CA LYS A 65 -15.68 -18.20 -15.03
C LYS A 65 -15.67 -18.87 -13.65
N HIS A 66 -16.54 -18.45 -12.73
CA HIS A 66 -16.57 -18.86 -11.32
C HIS A 66 -15.35 -18.40 -10.49
N GLY A 67 -14.82 -17.21 -10.82
CA GLY A 67 -13.51 -16.67 -10.45
C GLY A 67 -12.89 -17.10 -9.11
N GLU A 68 -11.59 -17.38 -9.16
CA GLU A 68 -10.72 -17.44 -8.00
C GLU A 68 -10.47 -16.02 -7.46
N THR A 69 -10.48 -15.88 -6.14
CA THR A 69 -10.10 -14.62 -5.48
C THR A 69 -8.61 -14.63 -5.15
N SER A 70 -8.02 -13.45 -4.93
CA SER A 70 -6.62 -13.30 -4.52
C SER A 70 -6.29 -13.90 -3.14
N GLN A 71 -7.23 -14.58 -2.49
CA GLN A 71 -7.11 -15.21 -1.16
C GLN A 71 -7.39 -16.73 -1.20
N SER A 72 -7.34 -17.36 -2.37
CA SER A 72 -7.61 -18.80 -2.54
C SER A 72 -9.04 -19.24 -2.15
N LEU A 73 -9.98 -18.29 -2.05
CA LEU A 73 -11.41 -18.55 -1.87
C LEU A 73 -12.11 -18.40 -3.23
N ALA A 74 -13.08 -19.26 -3.53
CA ALA A 74 -13.93 -19.07 -4.70
C ALA A 74 -14.83 -17.84 -4.48
N LEU A 75 -15.23 -17.13 -5.54
CA LEU A 75 -16.18 -16.02 -5.41
C LEU A 75 -17.50 -16.46 -4.73
N SER A 76 -17.92 -17.71 -4.94
CA SER A 76 -19.07 -18.33 -4.27
C SER A 76 -18.90 -18.51 -2.75
N ASP A 77 -17.67 -18.54 -2.25
CA ASP A 77 -17.41 -18.59 -0.80
C ASP A 77 -17.55 -17.22 -0.13
N LEU A 78 -17.46 -16.15 -0.91
CA LEU A 78 -17.48 -14.77 -0.43
C LEU A 78 -18.81 -14.06 -0.68
N PHE A 79 -19.58 -14.50 -1.67
CA PHE A 79 -20.80 -13.84 -2.11
C PHE A 79 -21.92 -14.84 -2.39
N VAL A 80 -23.14 -14.45 -2.03
CA VAL A 80 -24.37 -15.17 -2.36
C VAL A 80 -25.34 -14.25 -3.08
N LEU A 81 -26.17 -14.81 -3.96
CA LEU A 81 -27.32 -14.10 -4.52
C LEU A 81 -28.47 -14.21 -3.53
N LYS A 82 -28.89 -13.08 -2.96
CA LYS A 82 -30.05 -12.99 -2.07
C LYS A 82 -31.00 -11.93 -2.62
N ASP A 83 -32.26 -12.31 -2.82
CA ASP A 83 -33.31 -11.43 -3.36
C ASP A 83 -32.92 -10.78 -4.71
N GLY A 84 -32.17 -11.53 -5.52
CA GLY A 84 -31.65 -11.06 -6.80
C GLY A 84 -30.52 -10.04 -6.69
N ALA A 85 -29.94 -9.79 -5.51
CA ALA A 85 -28.79 -8.92 -5.33
C ALA A 85 -27.58 -9.68 -4.77
N VAL A 86 -26.38 -9.29 -5.17
CA VAL A 86 -25.18 -9.91 -4.61
C VAL A 86 -24.91 -9.39 -3.20
N THR A 87 -24.85 -10.31 -2.24
CA THR A 87 -24.62 -10.02 -0.83
C THR A 87 -23.34 -10.72 -0.36
N PRO A 88 -22.45 -10.03 0.38
CA PRO A 88 -21.27 -10.66 0.94
C PRO A 88 -21.66 -11.65 2.05
N THR A 89 -20.93 -12.77 2.13
CA THR A 89 -21.06 -13.77 3.19
C THR A 89 -19.84 -13.66 4.12
N PRO A 90 -19.89 -12.80 5.15
CA PRO A 90 -18.74 -12.59 6.02
C PRO A 90 -18.43 -13.87 6.80
N LYS A 91 -17.20 -14.37 6.65
CA LYS A 91 -16.64 -15.46 7.46
C LYS A 91 -15.62 -14.83 8.43
N PRO A 92 -15.79 -14.94 9.75
CA PRO A 92 -14.82 -14.39 10.69
C PRO A 92 -13.49 -15.13 10.53
N ALA A 93 -12.40 -14.36 10.42
CA ALA A 93 -11.06 -14.92 10.53
C ALA A 93 -10.79 -15.26 11.99
N ASN A 94 -10.34 -16.50 12.27
CA ASN A 94 -9.90 -16.91 13.59
C ASN A 94 -8.49 -17.53 13.50
N PRO A 95 -7.46 -16.88 14.06
CA PRO A 95 -7.49 -15.58 14.73
C PRO A 95 -7.82 -14.42 13.79
N PRO A 96 -8.32 -13.27 14.31
CA PRO A 96 -8.60 -12.08 13.50
C PRO A 96 -7.36 -11.59 12.75
N VAL A 97 -7.57 -11.14 11.51
CA VAL A 97 -6.54 -10.45 10.73
C VAL A 97 -6.40 -9.02 11.25
N ARG A 98 -5.17 -8.64 11.59
CA ARG A 98 -4.83 -7.30 12.08
C ARG A 98 -4.08 -6.56 10.99
N ALA A 99 -4.65 -5.43 10.57
CA ALA A 99 -4.13 -4.64 9.48
C ALA A 99 -4.14 -3.14 9.84
N ASN A 100 -3.05 -2.49 9.47
CA ASN A 100 -2.90 -1.05 9.49
C ASN A 100 -3.42 -0.50 8.18
N VAL A 101 -4.32 0.46 8.27
CA VAL A 101 -4.98 1.05 7.12
C VAL A 101 -4.92 2.57 7.21
N LEU A 102 -4.80 3.22 6.05
CA LEU A 102 -5.07 4.64 5.94
C LEU A 102 -6.54 4.79 5.58
N TYR A 103 -7.32 5.43 6.45
CA TYR A 103 -8.76 5.64 6.24
C TYR A 103 -9.00 6.77 5.24
N LEU A 104 -9.91 6.56 4.27
CA LEU A 104 -10.39 7.60 3.38
C LEU A 104 -11.71 8.14 3.94
N SER A 105 -11.70 9.39 4.39
CA SER A 105 -12.89 10.00 5.00
C SER A 105 -14.08 10.05 4.04
N THR A 106 -15.28 10.08 4.62
CA THR A 106 -16.55 10.14 3.88
C THR A 106 -16.69 11.39 3.02
N GLU A 107 -15.99 12.47 3.36
CA GLU A 107 -15.86 13.67 2.53
C GLU A 107 -15.39 13.33 1.11
N TYR A 108 -14.45 12.39 0.97
CA TYR A 108 -13.91 11.97 -0.33
C TYR A 108 -14.53 10.66 -0.82
N SER A 109 -14.80 9.70 0.08
CA SER A 109 -15.26 8.37 -0.33
C SER A 109 -16.70 8.33 -0.84
N VAL A 110 -17.60 9.16 -0.29
CA VAL A 110 -19.01 9.20 -0.70
C VAL A 110 -19.18 9.72 -2.14
N PRO A 111 -18.58 10.86 -2.54
CA PRO A 111 -18.63 11.31 -3.93
C PRO A 111 -18.10 10.26 -4.92
N ILE A 112 -17.01 9.58 -4.58
CA ILE A 112 -16.45 8.50 -5.41
C ILE A 112 -17.44 7.34 -5.53
N SER A 113 -18.03 6.91 -4.42
CA SER A 113 -19.01 5.81 -4.41
C SER A 113 -20.24 6.13 -5.26
N ASN A 114 -20.73 7.37 -5.20
CA ASN A 114 -21.85 7.81 -6.03
C ASN A 114 -21.48 7.79 -7.52
N ALA A 115 -20.34 8.37 -7.90
CA ALA A 115 -19.88 8.34 -9.28
C ALA A 115 -19.71 6.91 -9.83
N VAL A 116 -19.18 5.99 -9.01
CA VAL A 116 -19.04 4.58 -9.37
C VAL A 116 -20.40 3.91 -9.54
N LYS A 117 -21.37 4.18 -8.66
CA LYS A 117 -22.74 3.66 -8.78
C LYS A 117 -23.43 4.17 -10.04
N ASP A 118 -23.37 5.47 -10.29
CA ASP A 118 -24.02 6.11 -11.44
C ASP A 118 -23.53 5.52 -12.77
N VAL A 119 -22.23 5.21 -12.86
CA VAL A 119 -21.64 4.62 -14.07
C VAL A 119 -21.98 3.14 -14.21
N PHE A 120 -21.89 2.34 -13.14
CA PHE A 120 -21.94 0.87 -13.25
C PHE A 120 -23.33 0.27 -13.07
N LEU A 121 -24.24 0.92 -12.34
CA LEU A 121 -25.57 0.35 -12.04
C LEU A 121 -26.39 0.07 -13.30
N ALA A 122 -26.29 0.93 -14.32
CA ALA A 122 -27.04 0.77 -15.56
C ALA A 122 -26.65 -0.50 -16.35
N TYR A 123 -25.43 -1.01 -16.12
CA TYR A 123 -24.89 -2.14 -16.86
C TYR A 123 -24.81 -3.41 -16.02
N PHE A 124 -24.57 -3.32 -14.71
CA PHE A 124 -24.29 -4.49 -13.87
C PHE A 124 -25.27 -4.59 -12.71
N ASP A 125 -26.51 -4.10 -12.89
CA ASP A 125 -27.55 -4.29 -11.89
C ASP A 125 -27.59 -5.76 -11.47
N LYS A 126 -27.65 -6.01 -10.16
CA LYS A 126 -27.65 -7.37 -9.57
C LYS A 126 -26.40 -8.22 -9.78
N ALA A 127 -25.42 -7.75 -10.56
CA ALA A 127 -24.15 -8.44 -10.83
C ALA A 127 -22.91 -7.72 -10.23
N ILE A 128 -23.14 -6.62 -9.51
CA ILE A 128 -22.10 -5.82 -8.84
C ILE A 128 -22.36 -5.71 -7.35
N TRP A 129 -21.29 -5.80 -6.57
CA TRP A 129 -21.28 -5.44 -5.16
C TRP A 129 -20.48 -4.15 -4.95
N PHE A 130 -21.07 -3.14 -4.32
CA PHE A 130 -20.38 -1.90 -3.96
C PHE A 130 -19.83 -1.98 -2.54
N GLN A 131 -18.57 -1.60 -2.36
CA GLN A 131 -17.98 -1.47 -1.03
C GLN A 131 -18.64 -0.31 -0.28
N ASN A 132 -18.75 -0.44 1.05
CA ASN A 132 -19.24 0.63 1.91
C ASN A 132 -18.25 1.82 1.89
N PRO A 133 -18.66 3.03 1.47
CA PRO A 133 -17.79 4.20 1.45
C PRO A 133 -17.24 4.58 2.84
N GLY A 134 -17.96 4.27 3.92
CA GLY A 134 -17.48 4.46 5.29
C GLY A 134 -16.35 3.52 5.69
N LEU A 135 -15.99 2.55 4.84
CA LEU A 135 -14.89 1.60 5.03
C LEU A 135 -13.82 1.74 3.95
N TYR A 136 -13.87 2.77 3.10
CA TYR A 136 -12.83 2.98 2.09
C TYR A 136 -11.50 3.26 2.77
N HIS A 137 -10.48 2.54 2.35
CA HIS A 137 -9.17 2.60 2.96
C HIS A 137 -8.07 2.18 1.98
N PHE A 138 -6.84 2.38 2.42
CA PHE A 138 -5.64 1.87 1.78
C PHE A 138 -4.95 0.92 2.74
N SER A 139 -4.68 -0.31 2.32
CA SER A 139 -3.89 -1.24 3.13
C SER A 139 -2.46 -0.73 3.24
N MET A 140 -2.04 -0.41 4.46
CA MET A 140 -0.69 0.07 4.74
C MET A 140 0.21 -1.08 5.14
N PHE A 141 -0.16 -1.87 6.14
CA PHE A 141 0.66 -3.01 6.58
C PHE A 141 -0.17 -4.05 7.33
N HIS A 142 -0.01 -5.34 7.02
CA HIS A 142 -0.67 -6.41 7.76
C HIS A 142 0.25 -6.92 8.88
N ALA A 143 -0.20 -6.81 10.14
CA ALA A 143 0.47 -7.38 11.31
C ALA A 143 0.19 -8.89 11.45
N SER A 144 -0.85 -9.38 10.79
CA SER A 144 -1.11 -10.81 10.59
C SER A 144 -1.77 -11.04 9.22
N HIS A 145 -1.70 -12.25 8.67
CA HIS A 145 -2.44 -12.57 7.44
C HIS A 145 -3.07 -13.97 7.50
N HIS A 146 -4.17 -14.17 6.77
CA HIS A 146 -4.94 -15.41 6.79
C HIS A 146 -4.14 -16.68 6.43
N ILE A 147 -3.06 -16.55 5.65
CA ILE A 147 -2.17 -17.68 5.28
C ILE A 147 -1.23 -18.10 6.43
N SER A 148 -0.89 -17.19 7.34
CA SER A 148 0.00 -17.42 8.49
C SER A 148 -0.64 -16.69 9.67
N PRO A 149 -1.69 -17.30 10.28
CA PRO A 149 -2.42 -16.65 11.35
C PRO A 149 -1.49 -16.44 12.54
N VAL A 150 -1.44 -15.21 13.05
CA VAL A 150 -0.67 -14.85 14.24
C VAL A 150 -1.67 -14.45 15.31
N PRO A 151 -1.97 -15.30 16.30
CA PRO A 151 -2.73 -14.90 17.47
C PRO A 151 -2.03 -13.72 18.17
N ALA A 152 -2.81 -12.85 18.81
CA ALA A 152 -2.26 -11.79 19.65
C ALA A 152 -3.11 -11.64 20.90
N THR A 153 -2.46 -11.46 22.05
CA THR A 153 -3.10 -11.02 23.28
C THR A 153 -3.50 -9.53 23.20
N GLU A 154 -4.30 -9.06 24.15
CA GLU A 154 -4.64 -7.62 24.24
C GLU A 154 -3.38 -6.76 24.39
N ASP A 155 -2.42 -7.19 25.22
CA ASP A 155 -1.13 -6.51 25.40
C ASP A 155 -0.30 -6.45 24.11
N GLU A 156 -0.31 -7.52 23.31
CA GLU A 156 0.37 -7.54 22.01
C GLU A 156 -0.30 -6.61 21.00
N VAL A 157 -1.63 -6.53 21.01
CA VAL A 157 -2.39 -5.57 20.19
C VAL A 157 -2.09 -4.14 20.62
N GLU A 158 -2.02 -3.86 21.92
CA GLU A 158 -1.65 -2.54 22.43
C GLU A 158 -0.21 -2.17 22.03
N ALA A 159 0.73 -3.13 22.06
CA ALA A 159 2.08 -2.94 21.56
C ALA A 159 2.11 -2.62 20.06
N GLU A 160 1.30 -3.31 19.25
CA GLU A 160 1.12 -3.00 17.82
C GLU A 160 0.60 -1.57 17.62
N VAL A 161 -0.43 -1.15 18.37
CA VAL A 161 -1.00 0.21 18.30
C VAL A 161 0.04 1.27 18.65
N ASN A 162 0.81 1.07 19.72
CA ASN A 162 1.86 1.97 20.14
C ASN A 162 2.99 2.08 19.09
N ALA A 163 3.39 0.96 18.48
CA ALA A 163 4.36 0.96 17.39
C ALA A 163 3.87 1.74 16.17
N VAL A 164 2.59 1.58 15.79
CA VAL A 164 1.97 2.28 14.67
C VAL A 164 1.91 3.78 14.95
N LYS A 165 1.55 4.18 16.18
CA LYS A 165 1.54 5.57 16.61
C LYS A 165 2.93 6.20 16.51
N GLY A 166 3.95 5.52 17.04
CA GLY A 166 5.34 5.99 16.96
C GLY A 166 5.85 6.12 15.53
N VAL A 167 5.46 5.20 14.64
CA VAL A 167 5.75 5.33 13.20
C VAL A 167 5.05 6.56 12.63
N ALA A 168 3.75 6.71 12.86
CA ALA A 168 2.92 7.79 12.31
C ALA A 168 3.40 9.19 12.71
N GLU A 169 3.82 9.37 13.95
CA GLU A 169 4.40 10.63 14.46
C GLU A 169 5.68 11.05 13.72
N SER A 170 6.39 10.09 13.11
CA SER A 170 7.61 10.35 12.32
C SER A 170 7.34 10.65 10.83
N LEU A 171 6.07 10.63 10.37
CA LEU A 171 5.72 10.76 8.96
C LEU A 171 5.30 12.19 8.60
N CYS A 172 5.62 12.60 7.38
CA CYS A 172 5.01 13.78 6.79
C CYS A 172 3.60 13.44 6.30
N PRO A 173 2.59 14.32 6.50
CA PRO A 173 1.25 14.12 5.98
C PRO A 173 1.25 13.80 4.49
N LEU A 174 0.55 12.73 4.12
CA LEU A 174 0.49 12.26 2.75
C LEU A 174 -0.52 13.08 1.94
N LYS A 175 -0.10 13.58 0.79
CA LYS A 175 -1.00 14.15 -0.22
C LYS A 175 -1.07 13.20 -1.41
N ILE A 176 -2.27 12.75 -1.72
CA ILE A 176 -2.54 11.79 -2.79
C ILE A 176 -3.62 12.29 -3.72
N VAL A 177 -3.60 11.76 -4.94
CA VAL A 177 -4.61 12.00 -5.97
C VAL A 177 -5.05 10.68 -6.57
N LEU A 178 -6.32 10.57 -6.92
CA LEU A 178 -6.81 9.43 -7.70
C LEU A 178 -6.27 9.58 -9.12
N ASP A 179 -5.36 8.68 -9.52
CA ASP A 179 -4.70 8.72 -10.82
C ASP A 179 -5.58 8.04 -11.88
N ARG A 180 -6.12 6.86 -11.55
CA ARG A 180 -7.00 6.12 -12.46
C ARG A 180 -7.89 5.13 -11.72
N VAL A 181 -8.94 4.70 -12.40
CA VAL A 181 -9.81 3.60 -11.97
C VAL A 181 -9.58 2.40 -12.89
N VAL A 182 -9.35 1.23 -12.31
CA VAL A 182 -9.04 -0.01 -13.04
C VAL A 182 -10.01 -1.10 -12.63
N LEU A 183 -10.56 -1.81 -13.62
CA LEU A 183 -11.24 -3.08 -13.42
C LEU A 183 -10.26 -4.23 -13.67
N THR A 184 -10.04 -5.08 -12.66
CA THR A 184 -9.17 -6.25 -12.79
C THR A 184 -9.86 -7.41 -13.50
N SER A 185 -9.08 -8.37 -14.01
CA SER A 185 -9.60 -9.64 -14.56
C SER A 185 -10.41 -10.45 -13.54
N THR A 186 -10.16 -10.26 -12.24
CA THR A 186 -10.90 -10.86 -11.11
C THR A 186 -12.12 -10.06 -10.67
N GLY A 187 -12.49 -9.02 -11.42
CA GLY A 187 -13.72 -8.27 -11.24
C GLY A 187 -13.64 -7.16 -10.19
N VAL A 188 -12.46 -6.84 -9.64
CA VAL A 188 -12.34 -5.75 -8.65
C VAL A 188 -12.21 -4.42 -9.35
N LEU A 189 -13.07 -3.47 -8.98
CA LEU A 189 -12.95 -2.08 -9.39
C LEU A 189 -12.11 -1.33 -8.35
N LEU A 190 -10.92 -0.91 -8.76
CA LEU A 190 -9.91 -0.32 -7.91
C LEU A 190 -9.68 1.15 -8.30
N GLY A 191 -9.66 2.03 -7.31
CA GLY A 191 -9.00 3.33 -7.44
C GLY A 191 -7.51 3.15 -7.22
N CYS A 192 -6.71 3.59 -8.18
CA CYS A 192 -5.25 3.60 -8.12
C CYS A 192 -4.78 5.03 -7.88
N TRP A 193 -4.00 5.25 -6.82
CA TRP A 193 -3.69 6.59 -6.31
C TRP A 193 -2.20 6.89 -6.43
N GLN A 194 -1.88 8.14 -6.75
CA GLN A 194 -0.52 8.65 -6.79
C GLN A 194 -0.23 9.57 -5.61
N VAL A 195 1.03 9.57 -5.19
CA VAL A 195 1.52 10.46 -4.14
C VAL A 195 2.07 11.71 -4.79
N THR A 196 1.57 12.87 -4.38
CA THR A 196 2.04 14.18 -4.85
C THR A 196 2.97 14.85 -3.84
N SER A 197 2.85 14.51 -2.55
CA SER A 197 3.72 15.00 -1.48
C SER A 197 3.59 14.13 -0.22
N GLY A 198 4.55 14.24 0.71
CA GLY A 198 4.56 13.50 1.98
C GLY A 198 5.37 12.20 1.94
N THR A 199 5.23 11.37 2.97
CA THR A 199 5.99 10.12 3.07
C THR A 199 5.36 9.01 2.21
N ASP A 200 6.05 8.53 1.18
CA ASP A 200 5.52 7.50 0.26
C ASP A 200 5.12 6.19 0.98
N PRO A 201 4.04 5.50 0.56
CA PRO A 201 3.60 4.23 1.10
C PRO A 201 4.69 3.17 1.25
N ALA A 202 5.66 3.10 0.33
CA ALA A 202 6.77 2.16 0.44
C ALA A 202 7.64 2.44 1.67
N THR A 203 7.90 3.71 1.95
CA THR A 203 8.64 4.14 3.14
C THR A 203 7.82 3.91 4.41
N ILE A 204 6.51 4.20 4.39
CA ILE A 204 5.61 3.93 5.53
C ILE A 204 5.63 2.43 5.85
N ARG A 205 5.47 1.58 4.84
CA ARG A 205 5.53 0.11 4.96
C ARG A 205 6.84 -0.39 5.52
N SER A 206 7.96 0.18 5.06
CA SER A 206 9.28 -0.18 5.59
C SER A 206 9.42 0.18 7.06
N LYS A 207 8.91 1.35 7.49
CA LYS A 207 8.92 1.75 8.90
C LYS A 207 8.03 0.84 9.75
N LEU A 208 6.82 0.54 9.28
CA LEU A 208 5.88 -0.36 9.97
C LEU A 208 6.45 -1.77 10.12
N ARG A 209 7.07 -2.32 9.06
CA ARG A 209 7.76 -3.62 9.10
C ARG A 209 8.81 -3.70 10.20
N ASN A 210 9.57 -2.63 10.39
CA ASN A 210 10.66 -2.60 11.37
C ASN A 210 10.17 -2.36 12.79
N ALA A 211 8.99 -1.79 12.97
CA ALA A 211 8.46 -1.39 14.27
C ALA A 211 7.46 -2.41 14.84
N LEU A 212 6.69 -3.10 13.98
CA LEU A 212 5.63 -4.00 14.43
C LEU A 212 6.20 -5.31 14.99
N PRO A 213 5.78 -5.73 16.20
CA PRO A 213 6.16 -7.03 16.75
C PRO A 213 5.53 -8.16 15.93
N HIS A 214 6.29 -9.25 15.73
CA HIS A 214 5.82 -10.49 15.09
C HIS A 214 5.16 -10.32 13.69
N ALA A 215 5.41 -9.19 13.02
CA ALA A 215 4.88 -8.92 11.69
C ALA A 215 5.35 -9.97 10.66
N PRO A 216 4.46 -10.46 9.77
CA PRO A 216 4.84 -11.37 8.70
C PRO A 216 5.96 -10.79 7.82
N GLU A 217 6.97 -11.61 7.53
CA GLU A 217 8.08 -11.22 6.66
C GLU A 217 7.61 -10.85 5.25
N LYS A 218 6.55 -11.47 4.75
CA LYS A 218 6.03 -11.24 3.41
C LYS A 218 4.67 -10.55 3.47
N GLN A 219 4.54 -9.46 2.71
CA GLN A 219 3.26 -8.83 2.43
C GLN A 219 2.75 -9.33 1.08
N LEU A 220 1.43 -9.43 0.93
CA LEU A 220 0.78 -10.02 -0.26
C LEU A 220 0.54 -9.00 -1.39
N TYR A 221 1.19 -7.84 -1.31
CA TYR A 221 1.02 -6.75 -2.27
C TYR A 221 2.36 -6.03 -2.50
N ASP A 222 2.45 -5.38 -3.65
CA ASP A 222 3.63 -4.61 -4.04
C ASP A 222 3.87 -3.43 -3.08
N SER A 223 5.13 -3.17 -2.72
CA SER A 223 5.48 -2.19 -1.70
C SER A 223 5.11 -0.75 -2.06
N VAL A 224 4.96 -0.41 -3.35
CA VAL A 224 4.60 0.96 -3.77
C VAL A 224 3.11 1.16 -4.02
N ILE A 225 2.30 0.10 -4.04
CA ILE A 225 0.88 0.17 -4.42
C ILE A 225 0.09 1.07 -3.46
N LEU A 226 -0.83 1.88 -3.97
CA LEU A 226 -1.77 2.61 -3.13
C LEU A 226 -3.15 2.56 -3.79
N HIS A 227 -4.00 1.66 -3.31
CA HIS A 227 -5.30 1.43 -3.93
C HIS A 227 -6.42 1.40 -2.90
N THR A 228 -7.63 1.64 -3.40
CA THR A 228 -8.89 1.46 -2.67
C THR A 228 -9.83 0.64 -3.52
N SER A 229 -10.47 -0.37 -2.95
CA SER A 229 -11.50 -1.16 -3.64
C SER A 229 -12.84 -0.46 -3.57
N PHE A 230 -13.42 -0.12 -4.73
CA PHE A 230 -14.70 0.58 -4.83
C PHE A 230 -15.88 -0.37 -4.98
N ALA A 231 -15.72 -1.38 -5.82
CA ALA A 231 -16.77 -2.35 -6.12
C ALA A 231 -16.15 -3.67 -6.60
N ARG A 232 -16.99 -4.69 -6.75
CA ARG A 232 -16.63 -5.97 -7.36
C ARG A 232 -17.74 -6.43 -8.30
N LEU A 233 -17.38 -6.67 -9.56
CA LEU A 233 -18.19 -7.37 -10.54
C LEU A 233 -18.13 -8.87 -10.28
N LEU A 234 -19.30 -9.50 -10.34
CA LEU A 234 -19.52 -10.90 -9.96
C LEU A 234 -20.29 -11.67 -11.03
N GLY A 235 -20.74 -10.97 -12.08
CA GLY A 235 -21.48 -11.53 -13.21
C GLY A 235 -21.36 -10.67 -14.46
N PRO A 236 -21.95 -11.12 -15.58
CA PRO A 236 -22.02 -10.34 -16.81
C PRO A 236 -22.89 -9.09 -16.63
N PRO A 237 -22.74 -8.08 -17.51
CA PRO A 237 -23.70 -6.99 -17.59
C PRO A 237 -25.07 -7.48 -18.09
#